data_AF-A0A085ZUE3-F1
#
_entry.id   AF-A0A085ZUE3-F1
#
_cell.length_a   1.000
_cell.length_b   1.000
_cell.length_c   1.000
_cell.angle_alpha   90.00
_cell.angle_beta   90.00
_cell.angle_gamma   90.00
#
_symmetry.space_group_name_H-M   'P 1'
#
loop_
_entity.id
_entity.type
_entity.pdbx_description
1 polymer ?
#
loop_
_entity_poly.entity_id
_entity_poly.type
_entity_poly.pdbx_seq_one_letter_code
_entity_poly.pdbx_strand_id
1 'polypeptide(L)'
;MTKNNNTMSETYQHQITGNPFIREDLTHLCLCPCCGAPDCGEEYMLLTESQGRQEAVLFGGGTFRGYLNYWFYEGITPEEYSRLPEFVRQNNECNGWQDISAECTGIDADDFLLTLESIKNDSCKKYLYDDFENYYYPVFKKFAEEVMRKGQKLYISI
;
A
#
# COMPACT_ATOMS: atom_id res chain seq x y z
N MET A 1 16.50 40.51 8.25
CA MET A 1 16.50 39.09 8.65
C MET A 1 15.05 38.63 8.69
N THR A 2 14.60 37.91 7.66
CA THR A 2 13.52 36.93 7.78
C THR A 2 13.59 36.04 6.54
N LYS A 3 14.10 34.83 6.73
CA LYS A 3 14.02 33.76 5.73
C LYS A 3 12.63 33.13 5.90
N ASN A 4 11.76 33.28 4.91
CA ASN A 4 10.58 32.45 4.80
C ASN A 4 10.95 31.25 3.93
N ASN A 5 11.28 30.13 4.59
CA ASN A 5 11.31 28.83 3.95
C ASN A 5 9.86 28.33 3.87
N ASN A 6 9.21 28.55 2.73
CA ASN A 6 8.01 27.79 2.39
C ASN A 6 8.47 26.40 1.96
N THR A 7 8.32 25.42 2.85
CA THR A 7 8.47 24.01 2.54
C THR A 7 7.27 23.61 1.66
N MET A 8 7.48 23.52 0.36
CA MET A 8 6.52 22.85 -0.54
C MET A 8 6.53 21.36 -0.20
N SER A 9 5.41 20.86 0.32
CA SER A 9 5.09 19.44 0.28
C SER A 9 4.80 19.10 -1.18
N GLU A 10 5.82 18.67 -1.92
CA GLU A 10 5.66 18.21 -3.30
C GLU A 10 5.01 16.81 -3.28
N THR A 11 3.69 16.76 -3.27
CA THR A 11 2.93 15.59 -3.72
C THR A 11 3.17 15.43 -5.23
N TYR A 12 4.26 14.76 -5.60
CA TYR A 12 4.49 14.36 -6.98
C TYR A 12 3.47 13.28 -7.35
N GLN A 13 2.45 13.66 -8.11
CA GLN A 13 1.60 12.73 -8.83
C GLN A 13 2.43 12.09 -9.95
N HIS A 14 2.68 10.79 -9.85
CA HIS A 14 3.39 10.05 -10.89
C HIS A 14 2.40 9.53 -11.93
N GLN A 15 2.50 9.99 -13.18
CA GLN A 15 1.61 9.50 -14.24
C GLN A 15 2.00 8.07 -14.63
N ILE A 16 1.04 7.14 -14.63
CA ILE A 16 1.23 5.80 -15.18
C ILE A 16 1.34 5.92 -16.70
N THR A 17 2.54 5.83 -17.24
CA THR A 17 2.79 5.92 -18.68
C THR A 17 2.70 4.53 -19.31
N GLY A 18 1.50 4.15 -19.75
CA GLY A 18 1.23 2.87 -20.42
C GLY A 18 0.91 1.72 -19.46
N ASN A 19 0.79 0.49 -19.98
CA ASN A 19 0.47 -0.67 -19.15
C ASN A 19 1.73 -1.22 -18.47
N PRO A 20 1.81 -1.25 -17.12
CA PRO A 20 2.96 -1.80 -16.42
C PRO A 20 3.09 -3.31 -16.67
N PHE A 21 4.32 -3.82 -16.56
CA PHE A 21 4.55 -5.26 -16.55
C PHE A 21 4.11 -5.85 -15.20
N ILE A 22 2.99 -6.57 -15.20
CA ILE A 22 2.47 -7.23 -13.99
C ILE A 22 3.36 -8.42 -13.65
N ARG A 23 4.07 -8.32 -12.52
CA ARG A 23 4.94 -9.38 -12.02
C ARG A 23 4.16 -10.47 -11.32
N GLU A 24 3.15 -10.07 -10.57
CA GLU A 24 2.24 -10.95 -9.82
C GLU A 24 0.86 -10.29 -9.79
N ASP A 25 -0.17 -11.12 -9.87
CA ASP A 25 -1.58 -10.70 -9.82
C ASP A 25 -2.32 -11.47 -8.72
N LEU A 26 -2.61 -10.76 -7.64
CA LEU A 26 -3.28 -11.29 -6.45
C LEU A 26 -4.80 -11.08 -6.47
N THR A 27 -5.36 -10.47 -7.52
CA THR A 27 -6.79 -10.14 -7.63
C THR A 27 -7.71 -11.36 -7.61
N HIS A 28 -7.16 -12.53 -7.97
CA HIS A 28 -7.86 -13.81 -7.91
C HIS A 28 -8.21 -14.23 -6.47
N LEU A 29 -7.59 -13.64 -5.44
CA LEU A 29 -7.84 -13.94 -4.03
C LEU A 29 -9.07 -13.20 -3.47
N CYS A 30 -9.57 -12.19 -4.18
CA CYS A 30 -10.61 -11.27 -3.68
C CYS A 30 -11.78 -11.14 -4.67
N LEU A 31 -12.19 -12.23 -5.32
CA LEU A 31 -13.29 -12.19 -6.27
C LEU A 31 -14.63 -11.94 -5.56
N CYS A 32 -15.38 -10.93 -6.02
CA CYS A 32 -16.72 -10.66 -5.50
C CYS A 32 -17.67 -11.82 -5.82
N PRO A 33 -18.36 -12.41 -4.83
CA PRO A 33 -19.28 -13.51 -5.07
C PRO A 33 -20.53 -13.11 -5.88
N CYS A 34 -20.83 -11.81 -5.96
CA CYS A 34 -21.99 -11.29 -6.70
C CYS A 34 -21.69 -11.05 -8.18
N CYS A 35 -20.54 -10.43 -8.50
CA CYS A 35 -20.21 -10.03 -9.87
C CYS A 35 -19.01 -10.77 -10.47
N GLY A 36 -18.24 -11.53 -9.67
CA GLY A 36 -17.03 -12.22 -10.10
C GLY A 36 -15.85 -11.29 -10.39
N ALA A 37 -16.03 -9.97 -10.31
CA ALA A 37 -14.94 -9.01 -10.48
C ALA A 37 -14.04 -9.00 -9.23
N PRO A 38 -12.73 -8.81 -9.39
CA PRO A 38 -11.86 -8.59 -8.24
C PRO A 38 -12.30 -7.38 -7.44
N ASP A 39 -12.48 -7.59 -6.14
CA ASP A 39 -12.75 -6.56 -5.13
C ASP A 39 -13.82 -5.51 -5.53
N CYS A 40 -14.79 -5.93 -6.34
CA CYS A 40 -15.83 -5.05 -6.92
C CYS A 40 -15.31 -3.85 -7.74
N GLY A 41 -14.10 -3.93 -8.31
CA GLY A 41 -13.48 -2.81 -9.05
C GLY A 41 -12.58 -1.91 -8.20
N GLU A 42 -12.22 -2.34 -6.99
CA GLU A 42 -11.26 -1.66 -6.12
C GLU A 42 -9.86 -2.30 -6.20
N GLU A 43 -9.34 -2.58 -7.41
CA GLU A 43 -7.98 -3.13 -7.60
C GLU A 43 -6.89 -2.07 -7.51
N TYR A 44 -5.86 -2.30 -6.70
CA TYR A 44 -4.72 -1.40 -6.54
C TYR A 44 -3.45 -2.00 -7.14
N MET A 45 -2.46 -1.14 -7.42
CA MET A 45 -1.14 -1.57 -7.88
C MET A 45 -0.03 -1.03 -6.98
N LEU A 46 0.90 -1.90 -6.57
CA LEU A 46 2.23 -1.48 -6.10
C LEU A 46 3.14 -1.38 -7.31
N LEU A 47 3.82 -0.26 -7.47
CA LEU A 47 4.51 0.11 -8.69
C LEU A 47 5.96 0.53 -8.41
N THR A 48 6.84 0.20 -9.34
CA THR A 48 8.19 0.77 -9.43
C THR A 48 8.50 1.07 -10.89
N GLU A 49 9.39 2.05 -11.12
CA GLU A 49 9.85 2.39 -12.44
C GLU A 49 11.37 2.37 -12.52
N SER A 50 11.88 1.76 -13.59
CA SER A 50 13.30 1.71 -13.90
C SER A 50 13.53 1.84 -15.39
N GLN A 51 14.33 2.82 -15.79
CA GLN A 51 14.71 3.01 -17.20
C GLN A 51 13.49 3.13 -18.14
N GLY A 52 12.41 3.77 -17.67
CA GLY A 52 11.17 3.94 -18.44
C GLY A 52 10.30 2.68 -18.55
N ARG A 53 10.60 1.63 -17.77
CA ARG A 53 9.78 0.43 -17.66
C ARG A 53 9.16 0.35 -16.27
N GLN A 54 7.83 0.27 -16.24
CA GLN A 54 7.05 0.08 -15.02
C GLN A 54 6.84 -1.41 -14.76
N GLU A 55 7.06 -1.82 -13.50
CA GLU A 55 6.74 -3.15 -12.98
C GLU A 55 5.70 -2.99 -11.86
N ALA A 56 4.74 -3.90 -11.81
CA ALA A 56 3.66 -3.82 -10.82
C ALA A 56 3.34 -5.16 -10.15
N VAL A 57 2.76 -5.07 -8.96
CA VAL A 57 1.96 -6.13 -8.34
C VAL A 57 0.52 -5.62 -8.28
N LEU A 58 -0.42 -6.37 -8.83
CA LEU A 58 -1.85 -6.07 -8.81
C LEU A 58 -2.52 -6.83 -7.65
N PHE A 59 -3.44 -6.19 -6.93
CA PHE A 59 -4.10 -6.81 -5.77
C PHE A 59 -5.45 -6.15 -5.44
N GLY A 60 -6.28 -6.82 -4.63
CA GLY A 60 -7.52 -6.24 -4.12
C GLY A 60 -7.26 -5.15 -3.08
N GLY A 61 -7.56 -3.90 -3.42
CA GLY A 61 -7.36 -2.73 -2.59
C GLY A 61 -8.30 -2.67 -1.39
N GLY A 62 -9.58 -2.94 -1.57
CA GLY A 62 -10.57 -3.05 -0.49
C GLY A 62 -10.23 -4.18 0.50
N THR A 63 -9.83 -5.35 -0.02
CA THR A 63 -9.37 -6.49 0.77
C THR A 63 -8.10 -6.14 1.55
N PHE A 64 -7.12 -5.51 0.89
CA PHE A 64 -5.89 -5.09 1.55
C PHE A 64 -6.14 -4.04 2.64
N ARG A 65 -7.00 -3.06 2.39
CA ARG A 65 -7.46 -2.08 3.39
C ARG A 65 -8.16 -2.75 4.57
N GLY A 66 -8.83 -3.88 4.36
CA GLY A 66 -9.36 -4.72 5.43
C GLY A 66 -8.31 -5.12 6.47
N TYR A 67 -7.07 -5.40 6.05
CA TYR A 67 -5.95 -5.68 6.96
C TYR A 67 -5.49 -4.44 7.75
N LEU A 68 -5.59 -3.25 7.14
CA LEU A 68 -5.17 -1.98 7.75
C LEU A 68 -6.21 -1.43 8.73
N ASN A 69 -7.50 -1.64 8.44
CA ASN A 69 -8.60 -1.09 9.21
C ASN A 69 -8.68 -1.66 10.64
N TYR A 70 -7.98 -2.76 10.93
CA TYR A 70 -7.88 -3.28 12.30
C TYR A 70 -7.45 -2.21 13.31
N TRP A 71 -6.42 -1.44 12.96
CA TRP A 71 -5.86 -0.39 13.83
C TRP A 71 -6.70 0.88 13.91
N PHE A 72 -7.75 1.01 13.09
CA PHE A 72 -8.68 2.13 13.16
C PHE A 72 -9.87 1.83 14.09
N TYR A 73 -10.39 0.60 14.05
CA TYR A 73 -11.67 0.25 14.68
C TYR A 73 -11.52 -0.43 16.04
N GLU A 74 -10.41 -1.11 16.33
CA GLU A 74 -10.22 -1.85 17.59
C GLU A 74 -9.24 -1.15 18.54
N GLY A 75 -9.76 -0.27 19.40
CA GLY A 75 -9.31 -0.16 20.81
C GLY A 75 -7.89 0.32 21.12
N ILE A 76 -7.13 0.85 20.16
CA ILE A 76 -5.79 1.39 20.45
C ILE A 76 -5.85 2.80 21.06
N THR A 77 -4.91 3.08 21.95
CA THR A 77 -4.74 4.40 22.57
C THR A 77 -4.10 5.40 21.59
N PRO A 78 -4.23 6.72 21.82
CA PRO A 78 -3.54 7.73 21.01
C PRO A 78 -2.01 7.56 20.97
N GLU A 79 -1.41 7.05 22.04
CA GLU A 79 0.02 6.78 22.10
C GLU A 79 0.40 5.61 21.18
N GLU A 80 -0.40 4.53 21.17
CA GLU A 80 -0.22 3.41 20.25
C GLU A 80 -0.45 3.84 18.79
N TYR A 81 -1.47 4.66 18.52
CA TYR A 81 -1.72 5.23 17.19
C TYR A 81 -0.52 6.03 16.67
N SER A 82 0.10 6.85 17.54
CA SER A 82 1.28 7.66 17.17
C SER A 82 2.51 6.82 16.78
N ARG A 83 2.54 5.54 17.16
CA ARG A 83 3.63 4.60 16.87
C ARG A 83 3.37 3.74 15.63
N LEU A 84 2.18 3.82 15.03
CA LEU A 84 1.89 3.09 13.80
C LEU A 84 2.83 3.53 12.66
N PRO A 85 3.06 2.68 11.67
CA PRO A 85 3.68 3.11 10.41
C PRO A 85 2.87 4.25 9.79
N GLU A 86 3.56 5.17 9.11
CA GLU A 86 2.92 6.30 8.43
C GLU A 86 1.92 5.81 7.39
N PHE A 87 2.23 4.74 6.65
CA PHE A 87 1.36 4.11 5.68
C PHE A 87 0.01 3.69 6.29
N VAL A 88 0.00 3.15 7.53
CA VAL A 88 -1.25 2.81 8.22
C VAL A 88 -2.03 4.06 8.62
N ARG A 89 -1.35 5.09 9.14
CA ARG A 89 -1.99 6.37 9.47
C ARG A 89 -2.62 7.04 8.25
N GLN A 90 -1.95 6.99 7.11
CA GLN A 90 -2.45 7.57 5.86
C GLN A 90 -3.75 6.92 5.37
N ASN A 91 -3.89 5.59 5.53
CA ASN A 91 -5.18 4.90 5.31
C ASN A 91 -6.29 5.43 6.22
N ASN A 92 -5.96 5.59 7.51
CA ASN A 92 -6.93 5.95 8.54
C ASN A 92 -7.37 7.42 8.45
N GLU A 93 -6.47 8.30 8.02
CA GLU A 93 -6.70 9.73 7.88
C GLU A 93 -7.18 10.11 6.47
N CYS A 94 -7.31 9.14 5.56
CA CYS A 94 -7.67 9.35 4.16
C CYS A 94 -6.81 10.42 3.48
N ASN A 95 -5.50 10.36 3.71
CA ASN A 95 -4.51 11.29 3.15
C ASN A 95 -3.33 10.52 2.56
N GLY A 96 -2.35 11.23 2.00
CA GLY A 96 -1.16 10.63 1.43
C GLY A 96 -1.52 9.63 0.33
N TRP A 97 -1.17 8.36 0.52
CA TRP A 97 -1.47 7.35 -0.48
C TRP A 97 -2.96 7.03 -0.65
N GLN A 98 -3.79 7.28 0.37
CA GLN A 98 -5.23 7.06 0.33
C GLN A 98 -6.01 8.33 -0.08
N ASP A 99 -5.30 9.38 -0.51
CA ASP A 99 -5.92 10.57 -1.07
C ASP A 99 -6.56 10.26 -2.43
N ILE A 100 -7.90 10.31 -2.48
CA ILE A 100 -8.70 10.03 -3.68
C ILE A 100 -8.41 10.98 -4.87
N SER A 101 -7.73 12.10 -4.63
CA SER A 101 -7.32 13.04 -5.67
C SER A 101 -5.98 12.67 -6.32
N ALA A 102 -5.25 11.70 -5.75
CA ALA A 102 -3.97 11.22 -6.23
C ALA A 102 -4.11 9.78 -6.77
N GLU A 103 -4.12 9.64 -8.10
CA GLU A 103 -4.20 8.33 -8.78
C GLU A 103 -2.96 7.46 -8.53
N CYS A 104 -1.82 8.07 -8.19
CA CYS A 104 -0.57 7.38 -7.93
C CYS A 104 0.32 8.20 -6.99
N THR A 105 0.70 7.58 -5.88
CA THR A 105 1.41 8.22 -4.77
C THR A 105 2.67 7.45 -4.42
N GLY A 106 3.78 8.19 -4.26
CA GLY A 106 5.02 7.62 -3.75
C GLY A 106 4.89 7.23 -2.28
N ILE A 107 5.33 6.02 -1.94
CA ILE A 107 5.31 5.51 -0.57
C ILE A 107 6.72 5.15 -0.12
N ASP A 108 6.98 5.28 1.17
CA ASP A 108 8.25 4.86 1.77
C ASP A 108 8.29 3.33 1.89
N ALA A 109 9.31 2.71 1.31
CA ALA A 109 9.41 1.25 1.24
C ALA A 109 9.75 0.62 2.60
N ASP A 110 10.54 1.30 3.45
CA ASP A 110 10.86 0.83 4.79
C ASP A 110 9.60 0.86 5.67
N ASP A 111 8.84 1.96 5.63
CA ASP A 111 7.58 2.11 6.36
C ASP A 111 6.49 1.13 5.87
N PHE A 112 6.44 0.88 4.55
CA PHE A 112 5.57 -0.15 3.99
C PHE A 112 5.95 -1.55 4.48
N LEU A 113 7.24 -1.91 4.51
CA LEU A 113 7.69 -3.20 5.05
C LEU A 113 7.36 -3.34 6.55
N LEU A 114 7.55 -2.28 7.34
CA LEU A 114 7.15 -2.25 8.75
C LEU A 114 5.64 -2.49 8.92
N THR A 115 4.83 -1.95 8.01
CA THR A 115 3.39 -2.21 7.96
C THR A 115 3.11 -3.70 7.72
N LEU A 116 3.76 -4.32 6.73
CA LEU A 116 3.56 -5.75 6.44
C LEU A 116 3.93 -6.64 7.63
N GLU A 117 5.05 -6.35 8.30
CA GLU A 117 5.44 -7.07 9.51
C GLU A 117 4.45 -6.85 10.66
N SER A 118 3.89 -5.65 10.77
CA SER A 118 2.86 -5.34 11.79
C SER A 118 1.59 -6.14 11.55
N ILE A 119 1.10 -6.24 10.30
CA ILE A 119 -0.05 -7.09 9.94
C ILE A 119 0.25 -8.56 10.27
N LYS A 120 1.40 -9.07 9.84
CA LYS A 120 1.73 -10.49 10.02
C LYS A 120 1.86 -10.91 11.48
N ASN A 121 2.45 -10.05 12.31
CA ASN A 121 2.73 -10.35 13.71
C ASN A 121 1.59 -9.93 14.65
N ASP A 122 0.48 -9.42 14.11
CA ASP A 122 -0.67 -9.05 14.90
C ASP A 122 -1.27 -10.29 15.59
N SER A 123 -1.62 -10.11 16.88
CA SER A 123 -2.15 -11.19 17.73
C SER A 123 -3.62 -11.51 17.45
N CYS A 124 -4.36 -10.60 16.80
CA CYS A 124 -5.75 -10.76 16.43
C CYS A 124 -5.88 -11.40 15.04
N LYS A 125 -5.34 -12.62 14.90
CA LYS A 125 -5.42 -13.40 13.66
C LYS A 125 -6.88 -13.81 13.39
N LYS A 126 -7.57 -13.04 12.54
CA LYS A 126 -8.86 -13.42 11.93
C LYS A 126 -8.61 -14.25 10.66
N TYR A 127 -9.63 -14.92 10.13
CA TYR A 127 -9.50 -15.78 8.92
C TYR A 127 -8.86 -15.08 7.72
N LEU A 128 -9.04 -13.76 7.58
CA LEU A 128 -8.43 -12.95 6.51
C LEU A 128 -6.89 -12.98 6.56
N TYR A 129 -6.29 -13.17 7.74
CA TYR A 129 -4.84 -13.11 7.94
C TYR A 129 -4.10 -14.31 7.35
N ASP A 130 -4.77 -15.44 7.12
CA ASP A 130 -4.14 -16.60 6.46
C ASP A 130 -3.83 -16.28 5.00
N ASP A 131 -4.74 -15.61 4.28
CA ASP A 131 -4.48 -15.18 2.91
C ASP A 131 -3.39 -14.12 2.86
N PHE A 132 -3.39 -13.20 3.84
CA PHE A 132 -2.33 -12.21 3.96
C PHE A 132 -0.97 -12.88 4.16
N GLU A 133 -0.83 -13.74 5.17
CA GLU A 133 0.44 -14.36 5.54
C GLU A 133 0.99 -15.27 4.43
N ASN A 134 0.12 -16.00 3.72
CA ASN A 134 0.52 -16.98 2.72
C ASN A 134 0.66 -16.41 1.30
N TYR A 135 -0.04 -15.33 0.96
CA TYR A 135 -0.05 -14.80 -0.41
C TYR A 135 0.39 -13.33 -0.50
N TYR A 136 -0.28 -12.41 0.21
CA TYR A 136 0.01 -10.98 0.08
C TYR A 136 1.39 -10.62 0.63
N TYR A 137 1.67 -11.02 1.88
CA TYR A 137 2.92 -10.73 2.58
C TYR A 137 4.18 -11.15 1.80
N PRO A 138 4.34 -12.40 1.34
CA PRO A 138 5.57 -12.80 0.65
C PRO A 138 5.77 -12.05 -0.67
N VAL A 139 4.69 -11.76 -1.41
CA VAL A 139 4.76 -11.03 -2.67
C VAL A 139 5.12 -9.57 -2.45
N PHE A 140 4.41 -8.89 -1.56
CA PHE A 140 4.66 -7.48 -1.24
C PHE A 140 6.04 -7.26 -0.64
N LYS A 141 6.45 -8.12 0.31
CA LYS A 141 7.77 -8.05 0.91
C LYS A 141 8.88 -8.20 -0.13
N LYS A 142 8.79 -9.23 -0.97
CA LYS A 142 9.78 -9.46 -2.03
C LYS A 142 9.83 -8.28 -3.00
N PHE A 143 8.68 -7.73 -3.39
CA PHE A 143 8.62 -6.59 -4.30
C PHE A 143 9.28 -5.35 -3.69
N ALA A 144 8.91 -4.98 -2.46
CA ALA A 144 9.48 -3.83 -1.76
C ALA A 144 11.00 -4.00 -1.48
N GLU A 145 11.44 -5.16 -1.02
CA GLU A 145 12.86 -5.45 -0.80
C GLU A 145 13.68 -5.35 -2.09
N GLU A 146 13.13 -5.80 -3.23
CA GLU A 146 13.78 -5.65 -4.53
C GLU A 146 13.86 -4.20 -4.98
N VAL A 147 12.80 -3.41 -4.78
CA VAL A 147 12.77 -1.96 -5.06
C VAL A 147 13.86 -1.25 -4.26
N MET A 148 13.95 -1.53 -2.95
CA MET A 148 14.98 -0.98 -2.07
C MET A 148 16.39 -1.39 -2.51
N ARG A 149 16.60 -2.68 -2.78
CA ARG A 149 17.91 -3.20 -3.22
C ARG A 149 18.38 -2.55 -4.52
N LYS A 150 17.45 -2.20 -5.41
CA LYS A 150 17.74 -1.50 -6.68
C LYS A 150 17.84 0.02 -6.52
N GLY A 151 17.57 0.57 -5.33
CA GLY A 151 17.53 2.02 -5.08
C GLY A 151 16.41 2.73 -5.84
N GLN A 152 15.30 2.04 -6.08
CA GLN A 152 14.15 2.55 -6.81
C GLN A 152 13.10 3.15 -5.87
N LYS A 153 12.16 3.91 -6.43
CA LYS A 153 11.01 4.44 -5.69
C LYS A 153 9.85 3.45 -5.75
N LEU A 154 9.13 3.31 -4.65
CA LEU A 154 7.89 2.55 -4.56
C LEU A 154 6.71 3.51 -4.66
N TYR A 155 5.68 3.10 -5.38
CA TYR A 155 4.43 3.84 -5.52
C TYR A 155 3.26 2.90 -5.29
N ILE A 156 2.11 3.47 -4.95
CA ILE A 156 0.82 2.80 -4.96
C ILE A 156 -0.14 3.60 -5.83
N SER A 157 -0.92 2.89 -6.64
CA SER A 157 -1.98 3.45 -7.47
C SER A 157 -3.32 2.81 -7.12
N ILE A 158 -4.33 3.67 -7.03
CA ILE A 158 -5.72 3.39 -6.61
C ILE A 158 -6.64 3.56 -7.82
#